data_AF-A0A968FRR3-F1
#
_entry.id   AF-A0A968FRR3-F1
#
_cell.length_a   1.000
_cell.length_b   1.000
_cell.length_c   1.000
_cell.angle_alpha   90.00
_cell.angle_beta   90.00
_cell.angle_gamma   90.00
#
_symmetry.space_group_name_H-M   'P 1'
#
loop_
_entity.id
_entity.type
_entity.pdbx_description
1 polymer ?
#
loop_
_entity_poly.entity_id
_entity_poly.type
_entity_poly.pdbx_seq_one_letter_code
_entity_poly.pdbx_strand_id
1 'polypeptide(L)' 'YEAGRRTLKREFKSLKTPLGTLKVKVGSLNGQVFQVAPEYEDCKKIARQKKRPLKQVYEEALNWAERMLRKE' A
#
# COMPACT_ATOMS: atom_id res chain seq x y z
N TYR A 1 24.98 20.89 14.05
CA TYR A 1 24.82 19.89 12.97
C TYR A 1 23.44 20.08 12.39
N GLU A 2 23.33 20.46 11.12
CA GLU A 2 22.05 20.56 10.43
C GLU A 2 21.82 19.29 9.62
N ALA A 3 20.73 18.58 9.90
CA ALA A 3 20.31 17.39 9.16
C ALA A 3 19.23 17.76 8.15
N GLY A 4 19.54 17.75 6.86
CA GLY A 4 18.56 17.92 5.79
C GLY A 4 17.72 16.65 5.58
N ARG A 5 16.40 16.78 5.40
CA ARG A 5 15.49 15.68 5.07
C ARG A 5 14.78 15.95 3.75
N ARG A 6 14.88 15.01 2.81
CA ARG A 6 14.06 14.99 1.59
C ARG A 6 12.87 14.07 1.80
N THR A 7 11.66 14.57 1.57
CA THR A 7 10.41 13.82 1.81
C THR A 7 9.68 13.62 0.49
N LEU A 8 9.21 12.40 0.22
CA LEU A 8 8.36 12.09 -0.92
C LEU A 8 6.96 12.67 -0.73
N LYS A 9 6.30 13.03 -1.84
CA LYS A 9 4.86 13.27 -1.80
C LYS A 9 4.18 11.95 -1.50
N ARG A 10 3.35 11.92 -0.46
CA ARG A 10 2.67 10.70 0.00
C ARG A 10 1.17 10.94 -0.02
N GLU A 11 0.46 10.03 -0.65
CA GLU A 11 -1.00 10.03 -0.73
C GLU A 11 -1.55 8.67 -0.30
N PHE A 12 -2.79 8.65 0.14
CA PHE A 12 -3.52 7.43 0.42
C PHE A 12 -4.52 7.20 -0.70
N LYS A 13 -4.37 6.10 -1.43
CA LYS A 13 -5.33 5.66 -2.45
C LYS A 13 -6.14 4.49 -1.90
N SER A 14 -7.46 4.52 -2.05
CA SER A 14 -8.30 3.36 -1.78
C SER A 14 -8.31 2.45 -3.00
N LEU A 15 -7.83 1.22 -2.86
CA LEU A 15 -7.80 0.25 -3.94
C LEU A 15 -8.76 -0.90 -3.66
N LYS A 16 -9.50 -1.29 -4.69
CA LYS A 16 -10.28 -2.52 -4.70
C LYS A 16 -9.33 -3.68 -5.00
N THR A 17 -9.24 -4.63 -4.09
CA THR A 17 -8.46 -5.86 -4.25
C THR A 17 -9.38 -7.08 -4.16
N PRO A 18 -8.96 -8.27 -4.62
CA PRO A 18 -9.71 -9.51 -4.41
C PRO A 18 -9.93 -9.84 -2.92
N LEU A 19 -9.14 -9.22 -2.05
CA LEU A 19 -9.22 -9.38 -0.60
C LEU A 19 -10.28 -8.47 0.03
N GLY A 20 -10.65 -7.39 -0.64
CA GLY A 20 -11.51 -6.33 -0.16
C GLY A 20 -11.01 -4.95 -0.60
N THR A 21 -11.73 -3.90 -0.24
CA THR A 21 -11.23 -2.53 -0.42
C THR A 21 -10.29 -2.20 0.73
N LEU A 22 -9.08 -1.74 0.42
CA LEU A 22 -8.08 -1.35 1.41
C LEU A 22 -7.35 -0.08 0.97
N LYS A 23 -6.89 0.69 1.95
CA LYS A 23 -6.06 1.87 1.68
C LYS A 23 -4.62 1.45 1.41
N VAL A 24 -3.99 2.12 0.46
CA VAL A 24 -2.57 1.99 0.17
C VAL A 24 -1.91 3.35 0.23
N LYS A 25 -0.77 3.40 0.90
CA LYS A 25 0.10 4.57 0.94
C LYS A 25 0.99 4.53 -0.28
N VAL A 26 0.91 5.57 -1.10
CA VAL A 26 1.70 5.73 -2.32
C VAL A 26 2.64 6.90 -2.10
N GLY A 27 3.94 6.62 -2.12
CA GLY A 27 5.00 7.62 -2.20
C GLY A 27 5.36 7.84 -3.66
N SER A 28 5.15 9.04 -4.18
CA SER A 28 5.48 9.42 -5.54
C SER A 28 6.56 10.50 -5.57
N LEU A 29 7.39 10.46 -6.61
CA LEU A 29 8.40 11.46 -6.92
C LEU A 29 8.32 11.79 -8.41
N ASN A 30 8.17 13.07 -8.75
CA ASN A 30 8.09 13.52 -10.15
C ASN A 30 7.04 12.76 -11.00
N GLY A 31 5.88 12.43 -10.40
CA GLY A 31 4.82 11.69 -11.06
C GLY A 31 5.03 10.18 -11.14
N GLN A 32 6.19 9.67 -10.73
CA GLN A 32 6.46 8.22 -10.67
C GLN A 32 6.22 7.67 -9.26
N VAL A 33 5.54 6.54 -9.19
CA VAL A 33 5.34 5.80 -7.93
C VAL A 33 6.67 5.16 -7.52
N PHE A 34 7.17 5.55 -6.36
CA PHE A 34 8.46 5.10 -5.82
C PHE A 34 8.30 4.09 -4.68
N GLN A 35 7.22 4.21 -3.91
CA GLN A 35 6.93 3.32 -2.80
C GLN A 35 5.43 3.08 -2.68
N VAL A 36 5.05 1.82 -2.47
CA VAL A 36 3.65 1.44 -2.19
C VAL A 36 3.64 0.61 -0.91
N ALA A 37 2.70 0.89 -0.02
CA ALA A 37 2.51 0.12 1.20
C ALA A 37 1.02 0.04 1.56
N PRO A 38 0.42 -1.16 1.60
CA PRO A 38 -0.92 -1.37 2.13
C PRO A 38 -1.06 -0.90 3.58
N GLU A 39 -2.24 -0.41 3.95
CA GLU A 39 -2.55 -0.03 5.32
C GLU A 39 -2.64 -1.28 6.21
N TYR A 40 -1.78 -1.33 7.23
CA TYR A 40 -1.65 -2.49 8.10
C TYR A 40 -2.96 -2.87 8.80
N GLU A 41 -3.73 -1.87 9.25
CA GLU A 41 -4.99 -2.11 9.95
C GLU A 41 -6.05 -2.77 9.05
N ASP A 42 -6.12 -2.36 7.79
CA ASP A 42 -7.01 -2.98 6.80
C ASP A 42 -6.57 -4.43 6.51
N CYS A 43 -5.28 -4.64 6.28
CA CYS A 43 -4.73 -5.99 6.08
C CYS A 43 -4.99 -6.88 7.30
N LYS A 44 -4.87 -6.35 8.52
CA LYS A 44 -5.16 -7.08 9.76
C LYS A 44 -6.64 -7.43 9.91
N LYS A 45 -7.55 -6.51 9.57
CA LYS A 45 -9.00 -6.76 9.56
C LYS A 45 -9.35 -7.88 8.57
N ILE A 46 -8.84 -7.79 7.34
CA ILE A 46 -9.06 -8.79 6.29
C ILE A 46 -8.49 -10.16 6.70
N ALA A 47 -7.27 -10.18 7.23
CA ALA A 47 -6.62 -11.41 7.70
C ALA A 47 -7.46 -12.12 8.77
N ARG A 48 -8.01 -11.36 9.73
CA ARG A 48 -8.91 -11.90 10.76
C ARG A 48 -10.23 -12.41 10.18
N GLN A 49 -10.86 -11.64 9.29
CA GLN A 49 -12.14 -12.02 8.68
C GLN A 49 -12.02 -13.27 7.80
N LYS A 50 -10.94 -13.36 7.01
CA LYS A 50 -10.68 -14.49 6.10
C LYS A 50 -9.94 -15.66 6.77
N LYS A 51 -9.58 -15.53 8.06
CA LYS A 51 -8.73 -16.48 8.80
C LYS A 51 -7.44 -16.83 8.04
N ARG A 52 -6.81 -15.83 7.41
CA ARG A 52 -5.55 -16.00 6.66
C ARG A 52 -4.39 -15.34 7.40
N PRO A 53 -3.15 -15.83 7.22
CA PRO A 53 -1.96 -15.17 7.77
C PRO A 53 -1.86 -13.72 7.29
N LEU A 54 -1.62 -12.79 8.21
CA LEU A 54 -1.48 -11.35 7.89
C LEU A 54 -0.40 -11.11 6.83
N LYS A 55 0.72 -11.83 6.94
CA LYS A 55 1.82 -11.73 5.98
C LYS A 55 1.35 -12.00 4.54
N GLN A 56 0.58 -13.07 4.32
CA GLN A 56 0.02 -13.40 3.00
C GLN A 56 -0.93 -12.32 2.50
N VAL A 57 -1.85 -11.86 3.35
CA VAL A 57 -2.80 -10.80 3.00
C VAL A 57 -2.07 -9.50 2.62
N TYR A 58 -1.03 -9.15 3.37
CA TYR A 58 -0.23 -7.96 3.11
C TYR A 58 0.55 -8.09 1.79
N GLU A 59 1.21 -9.23 1.54
CA GLU A 59 1.94 -9.49 0.30
C GLU A 59 1.01 -9.49 -0.93
N GLU A 60 -0.17 -10.10 -0.83
CA GLU A 60 -1.17 -10.07 -1.91
C GLU A 60 -1.68 -8.65 -2.18
N ALA A 61 -1.99 -7.90 -1.12
CA ALA A 61 -2.42 -6.51 -1.24
C ALA A 61 -1.33 -5.62 -1.85
N LEU A 62 -0.07 -5.80 -1.45
CA LEU A 62 1.07 -5.08 -1.98
C LEU A 62 1.26 -5.37 -3.47
N ASN A 63 1.34 -6.64 -3.85
CA ASN A 63 1.48 -7.06 -5.24
C ASN A 63 0.33 -6.54 -6.13
N TRP A 64 -0.90 -6.58 -5.61
CA TRP A 64 -2.06 -6.03 -6.33
C TRP A 64 -1.95 -4.52 -6.51
N ALA A 65 -1.58 -3.80 -5.45
CA ALA A 65 -1.43 -2.35 -5.48
C ALA A 65 -0.33 -1.91 -6.45
N GLU A 66 0.83 -2.57 -6.43
CA GLU A 66 1.92 -2.32 -7.37
C GLU A 66 1.47 -2.54 -8.81
N ARG A 67 0.75 -3.63 -9.10
CA ARG A 67 0.23 -3.90 -10.45
C ARG A 67 -0.77 -2.86 -10.94
N MET A 68 -1.66 -2.38 -10.06
CA MET A 68 -2.64 -1.37 -10.41
C MET A 68 -1.98 -0.01 -10.65
N LEU A 69 -1.03 0.38 -9.80
CA LEU A 69 -0.37 1.68 -9.86
C LEU A 69 0.72 1.77 -10.93
N ARG A 70 1.24 0.63 -11.40
CA ARG A 70 2.22 0.58 -12.51
C ARG A 70 1.55 0.62 -13.89
N LYS A 71 0.22 0.46 -13.95
CA LYS A 71 -0.58 0.53 -15.18
C LYS A 71 -1.14 1.93 -15.47
N GLU A 72 -0.90 2.90 -14.58
CA GLU A 72 -1.34 4.29 -14.67
C GLU A 72 -0.14 5.18 -15.01
#